data_AF-A0A819C6U6-F1
#
_entry.id   AF-A0A819C6U6-F1
#
_cell.length_a   1.000
_cell.length_b   1.000
_cell.length_c   1.000
_cell.angle_alpha   90.00
_cell.angle_beta   90.00
_cell.angle_gamma   90.00
#
_symmetry.space_group_name_H-M   'P 1'
#
loop_
_entity.id
_entity.type
_entity.pdbx_description
1 polymer ?
#
loop_
_entity_poly.entity_id
_entity_poly.type
_entity_poly.pdbx_seq_one_letter_code
_entity_poly.pdbx_strand_id
1 'polypeptide(L)'
;IKINWNNESPHIIDLSQNNLQSIKLHGQSTYKLLLSNNTKLSLIPTTFYAELPSLKYLDLDSIQLSSFEHLIYLHNLSNIHTLILNNNQLNKQHRTLNWNIFYPWRKYLTHVSLQNMSIEKLDSTNHLNDYYHLLTVDLSSNNDLKCNCELHHFIDWLKIPPSTSAVFNEPRNKGLKLDCLVSFFSLQCNDNQSKSTKLFIGIVIIGIVLLIITLMIATVIIYYIRRKQQSKSYHSVFGDTDLMALNETDTLQKIDDVD
;
A
#
# COMPACT_ATOMS: atom_id res chain seq x y z
N ILE A 1 -8.59 10.28 -32.93
CA ILE A 1 -8.77 9.43 -34.13
C ILE A 1 -9.70 8.25 -33.80
N LYS A 2 -10.53 7.82 -34.75
CA LYS A 2 -11.39 6.64 -34.61
C LYS A 2 -11.22 5.75 -35.83
N ILE A 3 -10.75 4.52 -35.64
CA ILE A 3 -10.56 3.54 -36.71
C ILE A 3 -11.19 2.22 -36.29
N ASN A 4 -11.94 1.62 -37.20
CA ASN A 4 -12.57 0.32 -36.99
C ASN A 4 -12.28 -0.57 -38.21
N TRP A 5 -11.56 -1.66 -37.97
CA TRP A 5 -11.36 -2.74 -38.92
C TRP A 5 -12.33 -3.88 -38.56
N ASN A 6 -13.20 -4.24 -39.51
CA ASN A 6 -14.22 -5.27 -39.27
C ASN A 6 -13.65 -6.69 -39.24
N ASN A 7 -12.56 -6.97 -39.98
CA ASN A 7 -11.95 -8.29 -40.12
C ASN A 7 -10.44 -8.25 -39.83
N GLU A 8 -9.61 -7.96 -40.83
CA GLU A 8 -8.16 -7.91 -40.71
C GLU A 8 -7.70 -6.46 -40.51
N SER A 9 -7.21 -6.17 -39.32
CA SER A 9 -6.48 -4.92 -39.07
C SER A 9 -5.01 -5.08 -39.44
N PRO A 10 -4.31 -3.97 -39.73
CA PRO A 10 -2.86 -4.01 -39.88
C PRO A 10 -2.21 -4.67 -38.66
N HIS A 11 -1.27 -5.57 -38.92
CA HIS A 11 -0.46 -6.23 -37.90
C HIS A 11 0.29 -5.23 -37.00
N ILE A 12 0.73 -4.12 -37.59
CA ILE A 12 1.42 -3.02 -36.92
C ILE A 12 0.64 -1.75 -37.23
N ILE A 13 0.28 -1.01 -36.19
CA ILE A 13 -0.28 0.32 -36.28
C ILE A 13 0.73 1.28 -35.68
N ASP A 14 1.27 2.18 -36.49
CA ASP A 14 2.10 3.27 -36.01
C ASP A 14 1.32 4.59 -36.12
N LEU A 15 1.04 5.16 -34.96
CA LEU A 15 0.37 6.43 -34.79
C LEU A 15 1.23 7.39 -33.96
N SER A 16 2.53 7.15 -33.91
CA SER A 16 3.48 8.00 -33.20
C SER A 16 3.51 9.41 -33.79
N GLN A 17 3.81 10.43 -32.98
CA GLN A 17 4.03 11.81 -33.43
C GLN A 17 2.82 12.46 -34.17
N ASN A 18 1.61 12.00 -33.91
CA ASN A 18 0.40 12.50 -34.57
C ASN A 18 -0.37 13.55 -33.75
N ASN A 19 0.21 14.04 -32.64
CA ASN A 19 -0.42 14.99 -31.70
C ASN A 19 -1.84 14.55 -31.27
N LEU A 20 -2.03 13.24 -31.10
CA LEU A 20 -3.33 12.67 -30.79
C LEU A 20 -3.80 13.13 -29.41
N GLN A 21 -5.08 13.52 -29.34
CA GLN A 21 -5.77 13.80 -28.07
C GLN A 21 -6.62 12.62 -27.63
N SER A 22 -7.12 11.85 -28.60
CA SER A 22 -7.95 10.67 -28.36
C SER A 22 -7.71 9.59 -29.39
N ILE A 23 -7.91 8.33 -29.00
CA ILE A 23 -7.90 7.16 -29.86
C ILE A 23 -9.11 6.29 -29.55
N LYS A 24 -9.74 5.77 -30.62
CA LYS A 24 -10.69 4.68 -30.57
C LYS A 24 -10.34 3.69 -31.67
N LEU A 25 -9.76 2.55 -31.30
CA LEU A 25 -9.30 1.52 -32.23
C LEU A 25 -10.07 0.21 -32.00
N HIS A 26 -10.45 -0.46 -33.07
CA HIS A 26 -11.01 -1.81 -33.06
C HIS A 26 -10.43 -2.62 -34.21
N GLY A 27 -9.86 -3.79 -33.93
CA GLY A 27 -9.27 -4.67 -34.94
C GLY A 27 -8.74 -5.98 -34.35
N GLN A 28 -8.75 -7.06 -35.13
CA GLN A 28 -8.53 -8.41 -34.60
C GLN A 28 -7.07 -8.91 -34.70
N SER A 29 -6.30 -8.42 -35.67
CA SER A 29 -4.98 -8.97 -36.03
C SER A 29 -3.80 -8.08 -35.67
N THR A 30 -4.05 -6.88 -35.13
CA THR A 30 -2.98 -5.97 -34.69
C THR A 30 -2.26 -6.57 -33.48
N TYR A 31 -0.97 -6.84 -33.63
CA TYR A 31 -0.12 -7.32 -32.53
C TYR A 31 0.85 -6.26 -32.01
N LYS A 32 1.05 -5.14 -32.74
CA LYS A 32 1.92 -4.03 -32.33
C LYS A 32 1.26 -2.68 -32.54
N LEU A 33 1.23 -1.86 -31.49
CA LEU A 33 0.68 -0.51 -31.49
C LEU A 33 1.74 0.47 -30.97
N LEU A 34 2.07 1.47 -31.80
CA LEU A 34 3.00 2.54 -31.47
C LEU A 34 2.22 3.85 -31.33
N LEU A 35 2.29 4.47 -30.15
CA LEU A 35 1.62 5.72 -29.83
C LEU A 35 2.61 6.78 -29.31
N SER A 36 3.91 6.56 -29.52
CA SER A 36 4.95 7.41 -28.94
C SER A 36 4.82 8.87 -29.35
N ASN A 37 5.26 9.80 -28.49
CA ASN A 37 5.27 11.24 -28.77
C ASN A 37 3.90 11.86 -29.06
N ASN A 38 2.82 11.30 -28.50
CA ASN A 38 1.49 11.91 -28.52
C ASN A 38 1.23 12.62 -27.18
N THR A 39 1.87 13.77 -26.98
CA THR A 39 1.88 14.48 -25.69
C THR A 39 0.51 14.93 -25.18
N LYS A 40 -0.51 14.99 -26.05
CA LYS A 40 -1.88 15.36 -25.66
C LYS A 40 -2.78 14.15 -25.40
N LEU A 41 -2.26 12.92 -25.55
CA LEU A 41 -3.03 11.70 -25.40
C LEU A 41 -3.16 11.35 -23.91
N SER A 42 -4.39 11.39 -23.40
CA SER A 42 -4.68 10.89 -22.06
C SER A 42 -5.16 9.44 -22.10
N LEU A 43 -4.72 8.63 -21.14
CA LEU A 43 -5.14 7.25 -20.96
C LEU A 43 -6.38 7.19 -20.06
N ILE A 44 -7.46 7.87 -20.41
CA ILE A 44 -8.74 7.78 -19.69
C ILE A 44 -9.82 7.27 -20.64
N PRO A 45 -10.92 6.64 -20.14
CA PRO A 45 -11.90 5.99 -21.00
C PRO A 45 -12.55 6.89 -22.06
N THR A 46 -12.63 8.21 -21.80
CA THR A 46 -13.20 9.19 -22.74
C THR A 46 -12.27 9.50 -23.91
N THR A 47 -10.96 9.32 -23.76
CA THR A 47 -9.95 9.64 -24.77
C THR A 47 -9.21 8.42 -25.28
N PHE A 48 -9.21 7.30 -24.56
CA PHE A 48 -8.50 6.09 -24.95
C PHE A 48 -9.44 4.89 -24.91
N TYR A 49 -9.62 4.26 -26.06
CA TYR A 49 -10.30 2.98 -26.18
C TYR A 49 -9.64 2.15 -27.29
N ALA A 50 -9.21 0.94 -26.96
CA ALA A 50 -8.61 0.03 -27.93
C ALA A 50 -9.11 -1.40 -27.69
N GLU A 51 -9.82 -1.96 -28.65
CA GLU A 51 -10.23 -3.37 -28.65
C GLU A 51 -9.37 -4.12 -29.66
N LEU A 52 -8.21 -4.60 -29.17
CA LEU A 52 -7.16 -5.23 -29.95
C LEU A 52 -6.73 -6.54 -29.27
N PRO A 53 -7.50 -7.63 -29.39
CA PRO A 53 -7.28 -8.85 -28.62
C PRO A 53 -5.94 -9.54 -28.90
N SER A 54 -5.37 -9.34 -30.08
CA SER A 54 -4.06 -9.89 -30.47
C SER A 54 -2.86 -9.01 -30.07
N LEU A 55 -3.09 -7.87 -29.40
CA LEU A 55 -2.03 -6.91 -29.10
C LEU A 55 -1.01 -7.50 -28.11
N LYS A 56 0.26 -7.51 -28.52
CA LYS A 56 1.39 -8.01 -27.70
C LYS A 56 2.40 -6.92 -27.36
N TYR A 57 2.57 -5.93 -28.23
CA TYR A 57 3.51 -4.83 -28.04
C TYR A 57 2.76 -3.50 -28.01
N LEU A 58 2.95 -2.75 -26.93
CA LEU A 58 2.38 -1.43 -26.76
C LEU A 58 3.48 -0.44 -26.38
N ASP A 59 3.58 0.64 -27.16
CA ASP A 59 4.50 1.74 -26.92
C ASP A 59 3.74 3.04 -26.67
N LEU A 60 3.95 3.56 -25.46
CA LEU A 60 3.39 4.77 -24.88
C LEU A 60 4.51 5.73 -24.43
N ASP A 61 5.65 5.69 -25.11
CA ASP A 61 6.76 6.61 -24.84
C ASP A 61 6.31 8.07 -25.05
N SER A 62 6.68 8.96 -24.12
CA SER A 62 6.51 10.41 -24.27
C SER A 62 5.07 10.86 -24.54
N ILE A 63 4.09 10.25 -23.86
CA ILE A 63 2.66 10.66 -23.93
C ILE A 63 2.24 11.60 -22.80
N GLN A 64 3.18 12.03 -21.95
CA GLN A 64 2.92 12.82 -20.73
C GLN A 64 2.10 12.08 -19.66
N LEU A 65 2.31 10.77 -19.51
CA LEU A 65 1.72 9.99 -18.41
C LEU A 65 2.20 10.51 -17.05
N SER A 66 1.29 11.08 -16.27
CA SER A 66 1.59 11.71 -14.97
C SER A 66 1.37 10.80 -13.76
N SER A 67 0.73 9.64 -13.97
CA SER A 67 0.43 8.64 -12.93
C SER A 67 0.36 7.23 -13.53
N PHE A 68 0.90 6.24 -12.82
CA PHE A 68 0.73 4.83 -13.16
C PHE A 68 -0.72 4.36 -13.05
N GLU A 69 -1.56 5.03 -12.25
CA GLU A 69 -2.95 4.64 -12.04
C GLU A 69 -3.75 4.64 -13.34
N HIS A 70 -3.40 5.48 -14.33
CA HIS A 70 -4.07 5.49 -15.63
C HIS A 70 -3.87 4.20 -16.43
N LEU A 71 -2.88 3.36 -16.08
CA LEU A 71 -2.70 2.06 -16.73
C LEU A 71 -3.85 1.09 -16.42
N ILE A 72 -4.63 1.33 -15.37
CA ILE A 72 -5.83 0.52 -15.08
C ILE A 72 -6.84 0.58 -16.24
N TYR A 73 -6.86 1.65 -17.01
CA TYR A 73 -7.77 1.80 -18.15
C TYR A 73 -7.34 0.98 -19.37
N LEU A 74 -6.17 0.36 -19.33
CA LEU A 74 -5.66 -0.55 -20.36
C LEU A 74 -5.94 -2.04 -20.06
N HIS A 75 -6.72 -2.35 -19.02
CA HIS A 75 -6.97 -3.73 -18.55
C HIS A 75 -7.58 -4.66 -19.60
N ASN A 76 -8.27 -4.12 -20.61
CA ASN A 76 -8.85 -4.89 -21.70
C ASN A 76 -7.79 -5.42 -22.69
N LEU A 77 -6.60 -4.80 -22.73
CA LEU A 77 -5.46 -5.26 -23.52
C LEU A 77 -4.73 -6.39 -22.78
N SER A 78 -5.39 -7.52 -22.54
CA SER A 78 -4.89 -8.56 -21.60
C SER A 78 -3.66 -9.35 -22.08
N ASN A 79 -3.31 -9.30 -23.36
CA ASN A 79 -2.26 -10.11 -23.98
C ASN A 79 -0.92 -9.37 -24.19
N ILE A 80 -0.67 -8.27 -23.46
CA ILE A 80 0.57 -7.50 -23.57
C ILE A 80 1.77 -8.31 -23.07
N HIS A 81 2.79 -8.42 -23.92
CA HIS A 81 4.09 -9.03 -23.64
C HIS A 81 5.17 -7.97 -23.44
N THR A 82 5.10 -6.87 -24.19
CA THR A 82 6.06 -5.77 -24.13
C THR A 82 5.33 -4.46 -23.95
N LEU A 83 5.71 -3.73 -22.91
CA LEU A 83 5.16 -2.42 -22.58
C LEU A 83 6.29 -1.39 -22.46
N ILE A 84 6.25 -0.37 -23.32
CA ILE A 84 7.20 0.75 -23.29
C ILE A 84 6.47 1.97 -22.75
N LEU A 85 6.99 2.54 -21.67
CA LEU A 85 6.42 3.70 -20.98
C LEU A 85 7.45 4.82 -20.81
N ASN A 86 8.56 4.78 -21.53
CA ASN A 86 9.68 5.69 -21.31
C ASN A 86 9.28 7.17 -21.41
N ASN A 87 10.11 8.04 -20.81
CA ASN A 87 10.02 9.50 -20.95
C ASN A 87 8.65 10.09 -20.57
N ASN A 88 7.97 9.48 -19.61
CA ASN A 88 6.76 10.06 -19.04
C ASN A 88 7.07 10.64 -17.65
N GLN A 89 6.77 11.92 -17.43
CA GLN A 89 7.11 12.61 -16.19
C GLN A 89 6.03 12.41 -15.13
N LEU A 90 6.26 11.48 -14.21
CA LEU A 90 5.33 11.23 -13.11
C LEU A 90 5.27 12.42 -12.14
N ASN A 91 4.05 12.76 -11.72
CA ASN A 91 3.84 13.69 -10.63
C ASN A 91 4.48 13.16 -9.35
N LYS A 92 4.98 14.06 -8.50
CA LYS A 92 5.72 13.71 -7.28
C LYS A 92 5.04 12.65 -6.41
N GLN A 93 3.71 12.70 -6.29
CA GLN A 93 2.92 11.76 -5.48
C GLN A 93 2.84 10.33 -6.07
N HIS A 94 3.17 10.14 -7.36
CA HIS A 94 3.08 8.87 -8.08
C HIS A 94 4.46 8.29 -8.46
N ARG A 95 5.55 8.80 -7.87
CA ARG A 95 6.93 8.34 -8.14
C ARG A 95 7.33 7.08 -7.39
N THR A 96 6.38 6.44 -6.71
CA THR A 96 6.54 5.10 -6.14
C THR A 96 5.95 4.08 -7.10
N LEU A 97 6.80 3.20 -7.64
CA LEU A 97 6.35 2.11 -8.51
C LEU A 97 5.83 0.94 -7.69
N ASN A 98 4.53 0.67 -7.79
CA ASN A 98 3.91 -0.54 -7.26
C ASN A 98 3.66 -1.54 -8.38
N TRP A 99 4.26 -2.73 -8.31
CA TRP A 99 4.17 -3.75 -9.36
C TRP A 99 2.76 -4.23 -9.66
N ASN A 100 1.81 -4.15 -8.73
CA ASN A 100 0.43 -4.57 -8.94
C ASN A 100 -0.28 -3.75 -10.03
N ILE A 101 0.24 -2.59 -10.41
CA ILE A 101 -0.27 -1.85 -11.58
C ILE A 101 -0.16 -2.64 -12.88
N PHE A 102 0.75 -3.62 -12.96
CA PHE A 102 0.89 -4.53 -14.10
C PHE A 102 0.11 -5.85 -13.97
N TYR A 103 -0.70 -6.00 -12.91
CA TYR A 103 -1.45 -7.23 -12.63
C TYR A 103 -2.34 -7.71 -13.80
N PRO A 104 -2.96 -6.83 -14.61
CA PRO A 104 -3.70 -7.26 -15.80
C PRO A 104 -2.87 -8.10 -16.79
N TRP A 105 -1.55 -7.88 -16.82
CA TRP A 105 -0.63 -8.51 -17.77
C TRP A 105 0.29 -9.55 -17.14
N ARG A 106 0.16 -9.85 -15.85
CA ARG A 106 1.09 -10.74 -15.11
C ARG A 106 1.35 -12.10 -15.77
N LYS A 107 0.40 -12.62 -16.56
CA LYS A 107 0.49 -13.91 -17.25
C LYS A 107 1.34 -13.88 -18.52
N TYR A 108 1.57 -12.73 -19.13
CA TYR A 108 2.19 -12.63 -20.45
C TYR A 108 3.28 -11.56 -20.54
N LEU A 109 3.30 -10.61 -19.61
CA LEU A 109 4.29 -9.53 -19.60
C LEU A 109 5.69 -10.10 -19.41
N THR A 110 6.53 -9.89 -20.41
CA THR A 110 7.92 -10.37 -20.45
C THR A 110 8.90 -9.21 -20.42
N HIS A 111 8.54 -8.04 -20.96
CA HIS A 111 9.42 -6.89 -21.06
C HIS A 111 8.68 -5.61 -20.66
N VAL A 112 9.27 -4.84 -19.75
CA VAL A 112 8.79 -3.50 -19.40
C VAL A 112 9.95 -2.51 -19.40
N SER A 113 9.73 -1.36 -20.03
CA SER A 113 10.70 -0.25 -20.05
C SER A 113 10.08 0.99 -19.42
N LEU A 114 10.77 1.52 -18.41
CA LEU A 114 10.35 2.60 -17.51
C LEU A 114 11.47 3.64 -17.38
N GLN A 115 12.18 3.89 -18.48
CA GLN A 115 13.28 4.84 -18.50
C GLN A 115 12.74 6.27 -18.39
N ASN A 116 13.47 7.13 -17.70
CA ASN A 116 13.16 8.56 -17.58
C ASN A 116 11.72 8.82 -17.10
N MET A 117 11.31 8.07 -16.08
CA MET A 117 9.97 8.16 -15.48
C MET A 117 9.93 9.03 -14.22
N SER A 118 11.09 9.52 -13.76
CA SER A 118 11.27 10.17 -12.45
C SER A 118 10.86 9.27 -11.27
N ILE A 119 11.02 7.94 -11.39
CA ILE A 119 10.70 7.02 -10.29
C ILE A 119 11.73 7.22 -9.18
N GLU A 120 11.26 7.38 -7.94
CA GLU A 120 12.10 7.61 -6.75
C GLU A 120 12.17 6.37 -5.85
N LYS A 121 11.10 5.57 -5.84
CA LYS A 121 10.96 4.42 -4.94
C LYS A 121 10.26 3.26 -5.61
N LEU A 122 10.56 2.06 -5.13
CA LEU A 122 9.82 0.85 -5.46
C LEU A 122 9.04 0.40 -4.23
N ASP A 123 7.79 0.00 -4.42
CA ASP A 123 6.97 -0.56 -3.35
C ASP A 123 7.49 -1.95 -2.96
N SER A 124 8.00 -2.09 -1.74
CA SER A 124 8.56 -3.34 -1.22
C SER A 124 7.50 -4.35 -0.76
N THR A 125 6.21 -4.00 -0.78
CA THR A 125 5.14 -4.87 -0.28
C THR A 125 4.75 -5.98 -1.25
N ASN A 126 5.07 -5.82 -2.55
CA ASN A 126 4.68 -6.77 -3.58
C ASN A 126 5.90 -7.47 -4.17
N HIS A 127 5.92 -8.79 -4.08
CA HIS A 127 6.98 -9.61 -4.65
C HIS A 127 6.75 -9.81 -6.14
N LEU A 128 7.78 -9.59 -6.96
CA LEU A 128 7.78 -9.90 -8.40
C LEU A 128 7.58 -11.39 -8.72
N ASN A 129 7.46 -12.25 -7.71
CA ASN A 129 7.33 -13.69 -7.85
C ASN A 129 6.06 -14.07 -8.63
N ASP A 130 5.01 -13.25 -8.58
CA ASP A 130 3.78 -13.45 -9.37
C ASP A 130 3.98 -13.14 -10.86
N TYR A 131 5.09 -12.50 -11.23
CA TYR A 131 5.49 -12.16 -12.60
C TYR A 131 6.54 -13.14 -13.11
N TYR A 132 6.23 -14.43 -13.08
CA TYR A 132 7.13 -15.53 -13.44
C TYR A 132 7.58 -15.55 -14.91
N HIS A 133 6.88 -14.82 -15.79
CA HIS A 133 7.26 -14.60 -17.19
C HIS A 133 8.04 -13.31 -17.42
N LEU A 134 8.17 -12.43 -16.42
CA LEU A 134 8.90 -11.19 -16.60
C LEU A 134 10.39 -11.52 -16.77
N LEU A 135 10.95 -11.07 -17.89
CA LEU A 135 12.33 -11.32 -18.30
C LEU A 135 13.15 -10.05 -18.15
N THR A 136 12.65 -8.91 -18.63
CA THR A 136 13.40 -7.67 -18.59
C THR A 136 12.64 -6.53 -17.94
N VAL A 137 13.31 -5.86 -17.00
CA VAL A 137 12.88 -4.59 -16.42
C VAL A 137 13.95 -3.56 -16.71
N ASP A 138 13.58 -2.50 -17.41
CA ASP A 138 14.48 -1.37 -17.67
C ASP A 138 14.03 -0.16 -16.86
N LEU A 139 14.80 0.16 -15.82
CA LEU A 139 14.63 1.32 -14.94
C LEU A 139 15.80 2.29 -15.09
N SER A 140 16.63 2.12 -16.12
CA SER A 140 17.76 2.99 -16.39
C SER A 140 17.32 4.39 -16.82
N SER A 141 18.27 5.32 -16.85
CA SER A 141 18.14 6.70 -17.30
C SER A 141 17.16 7.55 -16.49
N ASN A 142 17.67 8.53 -15.75
CA ASN A 142 16.89 9.62 -15.14
C ASN A 142 15.68 9.15 -14.28
N ASN A 143 15.86 8.04 -13.58
CA ASN A 143 15.08 7.67 -12.40
C ASN A 143 15.93 7.98 -11.17
N ASP A 144 15.35 8.60 -10.14
CA ASP A 144 16.03 8.96 -8.89
C ASP A 144 15.95 7.81 -7.86
N LEU A 145 16.15 6.59 -8.36
CA LEU A 145 16.09 5.38 -7.55
C LEU A 145 17.30 5.30 -6.62
N LYS A 146 17.05 5.14 -5.33
CA LYS A 146 18.11 4.91 -4.35
C LYS A 146 18.62 3.48 -4.45
N CYS A 147 19.89 3.33 -4.81
CA CYS A 147 20.57 2.02 -4.85
C CYS A 147 20.94 1.53 -3.44
N ASN A 148 19.93 1.20 -2.65
CA ASN A 148 20.05 0.71 -1.27
C ASN A 148 19.19 -0.57 -1.07
N CYS A 149 19.00 -0.98 0.18
CA CYS A 149 18.24 -2.20 0.48
C CYS A 149 16.76 -2.22 0.05
N GLU A 150 16.17 -1.08 -0.33
CA GLU A 150 14.81 -1.06 -0.90
C GLU A 150 14.73 -1.81 -2.24
N LEU A 151 15.84 -1.87 -2.98
CA LEU A 151 15.93 -2.60 -4.26
C LEU A 151 16.26 -4.09 -4.08
N HIS A 152 16.45 -4.61 -2.86
CA HIS A 152 16.89 -5.99 -2.63
C HIS A 152 15.96 -7.04 -3.25
N HIS A 153 14.65 -6.80 -3.25
CA HIS A 153 13.66 -7.69 -3.86
C HIS A 153 13.87 -7.90 -5.37
N PHE A 154 14.44 -6.92 -6.08
CA PHE A 154 14.82 -7.06 -7.49
C PHE A 154 16.01 -8.00 -7.66
N ILE A 155 16.98 -7.91 -6.77
CA ILE A 155 18.13 -8.81 -6.76
C ILE A 155 17.68 -10.24 -6.52
N ASP A 156 16.73 -10.46 -5.61
CA ASP A 156 16.17 -11.79 -5.39
C ASP A 156 15.37 -12.29 -6.60
N TRP A 157 14.57 -11.43 -7.23
CA TRP A 157 13.85 -11.79 -8.45
C TRP A 157 14.79 -12.20 -9.60
N LEU A 158 15.96 -11.56 -9.75
CA LEU A 158 16.98 -11.93 -10.73
C LEU A 158 17.57 -13.32 -10.50
N LYS A 159 17.65 -13.77 -9.24
CA LYS A 159 18.16 -15.11 -8.88
C LYS A 159 17.16 -16.21 -9.20
N ILE A 160 15.86 -15.88 -9.25
CA ILE A 160 14.81 -16.85 -9.58
C ILE A 160 14.87 -17.13 -11.08
N PRO A 161 15.12 -18.37 -11.52
CA PRO A 161 15.16 -18.69 -12.94
C PRO A 161 13.79 -18.40 -13.61
N PRO A 162 13.77 -18.04 -14.89
CA PRO A 162 12.52 -17.91 -15.64
C PRO A 162 11.78 -19.24 -15.64
N SER A 163 10.45 -19.20 -15.68
CA SER A 163 9.68 -20.43 -15.83
C SER A 163 10.01 -21.11 -17.17
N THR A 164 10.27 -22.42 -17.14
CA THR A 164 10.41 -23.24 -18.34
C THR A 164 9.03 -23.46 -18.94
N SER A 165 8.48 -22.45 -19.60
CA SER A 165 7.19 -22.57 -20.29
C SER A 165 7.42 -22.96 -21.74
N ALA A 166 6.75 -24.02 -22.20
CA ALA A 166 6.73 -24.44 -23.61
C ALA A 166 6.16 -23.38 -24.57
N VAL A 167 5.59 -22.30 -24.04
CA VAL A 167 5.08 -21.16 -24.81
C VAL A 167 6.20 -20.23 -25.30
N PHE A 168 7.39 -20.28 -24.68
CA PHE A 168 8.52 -19.41 -25.03
C PHE A 168 9.73 -20.28 -25.41
N ASN A 169 10.14 -20.24 -26.69
CA ASN A 169 11.17 -21.12 -27.26
C ASN A 169 12.62 -20.84 -26.81
N GLU A 170 12.88 -19.94 -25.84
CA GLU A 170 14.26 -19.63 -25.45
C GLU A 170 14.41 -19.40 -23.93
N PRO A 171 15.41 -20.01 -23.28
CA PRO A 171 15.77 -19.71 -21.91
C PRO A 171 16.42 -18.33 -21.87
N ARG A 172 15.66 -17.29 -21.51
CA ARG A 172 16.21 -15.93 -21.42
C ARG A 172 16.70 -15.67 -20.01
N ASN A 173 17.93 -15.23 -19.87
CA ASN A 173 18.39 -14.67 -18.61
C ASN A 173 17.53 -13.45 -18.27
N LYS A 174 17.11 -13.36 -17.00
CA LYS A 174 16.46 -12.14 -16.52
C LYS A 174 17.44 -10.98 -16.59
N GLY A 175 16.96 -9.83 -17.03
CA GLY A 175 17.71 -8.60 -17.16
C GLY A 175 17.08 -7.49 -16.34
N LEU A 176 17.89 -6.83 -15.53
CA LEU A 176 17.53 -5.59 -14.86
C LEU A 176 18.53 -4.52 -15.28
N LYS A 177 18.04 -3.46 -15.90
CA LYS A 177 18.86 -2.28 -16.19
C LYS A 177 18.53 -1.19 -15.18
N LEU A 178 19.58 -0.71 -14.51
CA LEU A 178 19.52 0.30 -13.46
C LEU A 178 20.77 1.17 -13.53
N ASP A 179 20.63 2.44 -13.20
CA ASP A 179 21.74 3.39 -13.09
C ASP A 179 22.39 3.32 -11.69
N CYS A 180 22.73 2.11 -11.25
CA CYS A 180 23.40 1.88 -9.98
C CYS A 180 24.89 1.65 -10.18
N LEU A 181 25.73 2.34 -9.39
CA LEU A 181 27.15 2.01 -9.31
C LEU A 181 27.31 0.58 -8.74
N VAL A 182 28.32 -0.13 -9.27
CA VAL A 182 28.55 -1.59 -9.22
C VAL A 182 28.46 -2.25 -7.83
N SER A 183 28.48 -1.50 -6.73
CA SER A 183 28.35 -2.02 -5.36
C SER A 183 26.95 -2.53 -4.98
N PHE A 184 25.95 -2.33 -5.83
CA PHE A 184 24.57 -2.72 -5.54
C PHE A 184 24.39 -4.24 -5.36
N PHE A 185 25.03 -5.08 -6.18
CA PHE A 185 24.95 -6.54 -6.07
C PHE A 185 25.67 -7.12 -4.85
N SER A 186 26.52 -6.32 -4.19
CA SER A 186 27.25 -6.68 -2.97
C SER A 186 26.60 -6.17 -1.68
N LEU A 187 25.48 -5.46 -1.75
CA LEU A 187 24.80 -4.96 -0.55
C LEU A 187 24.26 -6.13 0.30
N GLN A 188 24.85 -6.32 1.48
CA GLN A 188 24.33 -7.21 2.51
C GLN A 188 23.19 -6.51 3.24
N CYS A 189 21.96 -6.76 2.80
CA CYS A 189 20.76 -6.27 3.47
C CYS A 189 20.35 -7.26 4.55
N ASN A 190 20.54 -6.89 5.82
CA ASN A 190 20.06 -7.68 6.95
C ASN A 190 18.57 -7.39 7.18
N ASP A 191 17.70 -8.36 6.88
CA ASP A 191 16.24 -8.31 7.09
C ASP A 191 15.79 -8.01 8.53
N ASN A 192 16.71 -8.03 9.49
CA ASN A 192 16.42 -7.89 10.91
C ASN A 192 16.05 -6.46 11.34
N GLN A 193 16.37 -5.43 10.56
CA GLN A 193 16.08 -4.04 10.96
C GLN A 193 14.58 -3.67 10.85
N SER A 194 13.87 -4.22 9.86
CA SER A 194 12.44 -3.93 9.62
C SER A 194 11.50 -4.71 10.55
N LYS A 195 11.86 -5.95 10.90
CA LYS A 195 11.09 -6.75 11.87
C LYS A 195 11.23 -6.22 13.30
N SER A 196 12.41 -5.73 13.67
CA SER A 196 12.66 -5.19 15.02
C SER A 196 11.81 -3.94 15.30
N THR A 197 11.71 -3.00 14.37
CA THR A 197 10.92 -1.76 14.56
C THR A 197 9.42 -2.04 14.67
N LYS A 198 8.87 -2.96 13.87
CA LYS A 198 7.46 -3.36 13.98
C LYS A 198 7.15 -4.08 15.30
N LEU A 199 8.06 -4.92 15.79
CA LEU A 199 7.93 -5.57 17.10
C LEU A 199 7.96 -4.54 18.24
N PHE A 200 8.89 -3.57 18.18
CA PHE A 200 8.98 -2.50 19.17
C PHE A 200 7.73 -1.63 19.23
N ILE A 201 7.16 -1.23 18.09
CA ILE A 201 5.91 -0.45 18.04
C ILE A 201 4.75 -1.28 18.63
N GLY A 202 4.67 -2.58 18.32
CA GLY A 202 3.66 -3.47 18.89
C GLY A 202 3.74 -3.57 20.42
N ILE A 203 4.94 -3.72 20.97
CA ILE A 203 5.16 -3.79 22.43
C ILE A 203 4.76 -2.47 23.12
N VAL A 204 5.11 -1.33 22.52
CA VAL A 204 4.78 -0.01 23.07
C VAL A 204 3.26 0.21 23.11
N ILE A 205 2.54 -0.15 22.04
CA ILE A 205 1.07 -0.04 21.98
C ILE A 205 0.42 -0.92 23.04
N ILE A 206 0.87 -2.18 23.19
CA ILE A 206 0.35 -3.10 24.21
C ILE A 206 0.59 -2.53 25.62
N GLY A 207 1.77 -1.95 25.86
CA GLY A 207 2.08 -1.29 27.14
C GLY A 207 1.15 -0.12 27.47
N ILE A 208 0.86 0.74 26.49
CA ILE A 208 -0.08 1.87 26.66
C ILE A 208 -1.50 1.37 26.96
N VAL A 209 -1.97 0.34 26.25
CA VAL A 209 -3.30 -0.24 26.47
C VAL A 209 -3.41 -0.84 27.89
N LEU A 210 -2.40 -1.56 28.34
CA LEU A 210 -2.37 -2.11 29.70
C LEU A 210 -2.39 -1.01 30.77
N LEU A 211 -1.64 0.07 30.57
CA LEU A 211 -1.66 1.23 31.46
C LEU A 211 -3.08 1.83 31.57
N ILE A 212 -3.74 2.04 30.43
CA ILE A 212 -5.12 2.56 30.40
C ILE A 212 -6.08 1.63 31.14
N ILE A 213 -5.98 0.31 30.92
CA ILE A 213 -6.82 -0.67 31.63
C ILE A 213 -6.59 -0.62 33.14
N THR A 214 -5.34 -0.54 33.59
CA THR A 214 -5.04 -0.45 35.04
C THR A 214 -5.60 0.83 35.66
N LEU A 215 -5.54 1.96 34.96
CA LEU A 215 -6.14 3.23 35.41
C LEU A 215 -7.67 3.14 35.48
N MET A 216 -8.31 2.49 34.51
CA MET A 216 -9.76 2.24 34.52
C MET A 216 -10.18 1.34 35.69
N ILE A 217 -9.44 0.28 35.97
CA ILE A 217 -9.71 -0.58 37.13
C ILE A 217 -9.51 0.18 38.44
N ALA A 218 -8.43 0.96 38.56
CA ALA A 218 -8.16 1.76 39.76
C ALA A 218 -9.26 2.79 40.03
N THR A 219 -9.75 3.48 38.99
CA THR A 219 -10.86 4.43 39.12
C THR A 219 -12.16 3.76 39.56
N VAL A 220 -12.48 2.57 39.05
CA VAL A 220 -13.64 1.77 39.50
C VAL A 220 -13.50 1.32 40.95
N ILE A 221 -12.31 0.87 41.37
CA ILE A 221 -12.06 0.47 42.77
C ILE A 221 -12.23 1.67 43.71
N ILE A 222 -11.64 2.82 43.36
CA ILE A 222 -11.78 4.05 44.15
C ILE A 222 -13.24 4.46 44.26
N TYR A 223 -13.99 4.39 43.15
CA TYR A 223 -15.43 4.67 43.15
C TYR A 223 -16.20 3.73 44.07
N TYR A 224 -15.91 2.42 44.02
CA TYR A 224 -16.56 1.41 44.87
C TYR A 224 -16.26 1.62 46.36
N ILE A 225 -15.01 1.93 46.73
CA ILE A 225 -14.61 2.23 48.10
C ILE A 225 -15.34 3.47 48.63
N ARG A 226 -15.40 4.55 47.83
CA ARG A 226 -16.14 5.78 48.19
C ARG A 226 -17.62 5.50 48.43
N ARG A 227 -18.25 4.74 47.54
CA ARG A 227 -19.67 4.36 47.68
C ARG A 227 -19.91 3.52 48.94
N LYS A 228 -19.00 2.60 49.28
CA LYS A 228 -19.09 1.77 50.49
C LYS A 228 -18.91 2.61 51.78
N GLN A 229 -18.05 3.62 51.76
CA GLN A 229 -17.92 4.56 52.89
C GLN A 229 -19.18 5.40 53.10
N GLN A 230 -19.83 5.86 52.01
CA GLN A 230 -21.11 6.57 52.09
C GLN A 230 -22.22 5.69 52.67
N SER A 231 -22.27 4.39 52.33
CA SER A 231 -23.22 3.43 52.90
C SER A 231 -23.05 3.22 54.41
N LYS A 232 -21.83 3.30 54.96
CA LYS A 232 -21.60 3.18 56.42
C LYS A 232 -22.06 4.42 57.19
N SER A 233 -22.10 5.59 56.56
CA SER A 233 -22.56 6.84 57.19
C SER A 233 -24.09 6.92 57.33
N TYR A 234 -24.86 6.06 56.67
CA TYR A 234 -26.32 6.00 56.84
C TYR A 234 -26.76 5.09 58.00
N HIS A 235 -25.88 4.21 58.51
CA HIS A 235 -26.22 3.34 59.65
C HIS A 235 -25.85 3.95 61.02
N SER A 236 -25.05 5.02 61.06
CA SER A 236 -24.68 5.70 62.31
C SER A 236 -25.59 6.89 62.68
N VAL A 237 -26.72 7.06 61.99
CA VAL A 237 -27.69 8.15 62.24
C VAL A 237 -29.05 7.61 62.74
N PHE A 238 -29.22 6.28 62.88
CA PHE A 238 -30.47 5.66 63.33
C PHE A 238 -30.24 4.48 64.29
N GLY A 239 -29.36 4.67 65.27
CA GLY A 239 -29.17 3.73 66.36
C GLY A 239 -28.28 4.37 67.41
N ASP A 240 -28.91 5.04 68.38
CA ASP A 240 -28.42 5.27 69.75
C ASP A 240 -29.15 6.46 70.42
N THR A 241 -30.48 6.49 70.32
CA THR A 241 -31.32 7.21 71.30
C THR A 241 -32.46 6.29 71.66
N ASP A 242 -32.21 5.42 72.64
CA ASP A 242 -33.17 4.92 73.62
C ASP A 242 -32.52 3.76 74.37
N LEU A 243 -31.82 4.06 75.48
CA LEU A 243 -31.75 3.26 76.72
C LEU A 243 -30.68 3.86 77.65
N MET A 244 -31.09 4.74 78.57
CA MET A 244 -30.45 4.89 79.89
C MET A 244 -31.59 5.12 80.89
N ALA A 245 -32.12 4.06 81.50
CA ALA A 245 -31.57 3.33 82.63
C ALA A 245 -31.69 4.14 83.94
N LEU A 246 -32.65 3.65 84.74
CA LEU A 246 -32.89 3.89 86.15
C LEU A 246 -31.64 3.67 87.02
N ASN A 247 -31.76 4.20 88.24
CA ASN A 247 -31.08 3.85 89.51
C ASN A 247 -30.08 4.93 89.99
N GLU A 248 -30.48 5.91 90.81
CA GLU A 248 -30.92 5.88 92.24
C GLU A 248 -29.75 5.80 93.23
N THR A 249 -29.96 6.47 94.37
CA THR A 249 -29.18 6.56 95.64
C THR A 249 -28.05 7.61 95.64
N ASP A 250 -27.92 8.52 96.62
CA ASP A 250 -28.67 8.78 97.85
C ASP A 250 -28.19 10.09 98.50
N THR A 251 -28.82 10.44 99.61
CA THR A 251 -28.35 11.33 100.72
C THR A 251 -28.73 12.82 100.74
N LEU A 252 -29.83 13.02 101.49
CA LEU A 252 -29.92 13.72 102.77
C LEU A 252 -30.07 15.26 102.83
N GLN A 253 -31.13 15.61 103.58
CA GLN A 253 -31.16 16.60 104.66
C GLN A 253 -31.59 18.00 104.23
N LYS A 254 -32.52 18.75 104.87
CA LYS A 254 -33.48 18.63 105.99
C LYS A 254 -34.06 20.07 106.14
N ILE A 255 -35.10 20.24 106.97
CA ILE A 255 -35.49 21.50 107.66
C ILE A 255 -36.47 22.38 106.85
N ASP A 256 -37.78 22.26 107.11
CA ASP A 256 -38.61 22.97 108.13
C ASP A 256 -39.21 24.25 107.48
N ASP A 257 -40.50 24.29 107.15
CA ASP A 257 -41.67 24.63 107.97
C ASP A 257 -42.09 26.11 107.84
N VAL A 258 -43.40 26.30 108.02
CA VAL A 258 -44.13 27.51 108.44
C VAL A 258 -44.89 28.31 107.36
N ASP A 259 -46.21 28.18 107.52
CA ASP A 259 -47.38 29.07 107.26
C ASP A 259 -47.87 29.39 105.84
#